data_AF-L8GV06-F1
#
_entry.id   AF-L8GV06-F1
#
_cell.length_a   1.000
_cell.length_b   1.000
_cell.length_c   1.000
_cell.angle_alpha   90.00
_cell.angle_beta   90.00
_cell.angle_gamma   90.00
#
_symmetry.space_group_name_H-M   'P 1'
#
loop_
_entity.id
_entity.type
_entity.pdbx_description
1 polymer ?
#
loop_
_entity_poly.entity_id
_entity_poly.type
_entity_poly.pdbx_seq_one_letter_code
_entity_poly.pdbx_strand_id
1 'polypeptide(L)'
;MVIWQVLTRKLPYADDHDGGSGGDHQRRNLHGVIEAILANRRPPIPSDCPPDLAALIKKCWHRNPAKRPDMTAVISLFWHSGLVEWPLHRTYPAQLPVQRQLQRAAARPEAVVDQRLNVIGVRNLKIADASVLAAQVGGGNAFTANVIGARAADFVLADF
;
A
#
# COMPACT_ATOMS: atom_id res chain seq x y z
N MET A 1 4.89 8.13 -4.34
CA MET A 1 5.75 6.99 -4.73
C MET A 1 5.03 5.66 -4.52
N VAL A 2 4.36 5.47 -3.38
CA VAL A 2 3.60 4.25 -3.05
C VAL A 2 2.58 3.85 -4.13
N ILE A 3 1.76 4.78 -4.62
CA ILE A 3 0.75 4.49 -5.66
C ILE A 3 1.39 3.87 -6.93
N TRP A 4 2.52 4.40 -7.37
CA TRP A 4 3.24 3.88 -8.54
C TRP A 4 3.82 2.48 -8.27
N GLN A 5 4.39 2.22 -7.09
CA GLN A 5 4.92 0.89 -6.74
C GLN A 5 3.83 -0.18 -6.72
N VAL A 6 2.65 0.18 -6.20
CA VAL A 6 1.48 -0.72 -6.17
C VAL A 6 1.01 -1.03 -7.59
N LEU A 7 0.94 0.00 -8.44
CA LEU A 7 0.55 -0.12 -9.84
C LEU A 7 1.52 -0.99 -10.64
N THR A 8 2.82 -0.70 -10.57
CA THR A 8 3.81 -1.33 -11.45
C THR A 8 4.37 -2.63 -10.89
N ARG A 9 4.21 -2.88 -9.58
CA ARG A 9 4.90 -3.96 -8.84
C ARG A 9 6.43 -3.91 -8.96
N LYS A 10 6.98 -2.75 -9.33
CA LYS A 10 8.42 -2.52 -9.50
C LYS A 10 8.98 -1.64 -8.40
N LEU A 11 10.28 -1.75 -8.18
CA LEU A 11 11.02 -0.81 -7.36
C LEU A 11 11.22 0.51 -8.15
N PRO A 12 10.96 1.69 -7.56
CA PRO A 12 11.16 2.96 -8.25
C PRO A 12 12.63 3.14 -8.61
N TYR A 13 12.89 3.66 -9.80
CA TYR A 13 14.22 3.96 -10.31
C TYR A 13 15.16 2.75 -10.44
N ALA A 14 14.62 1.54 -10.50
CA ALA A 14 15.43 0.32 -10.68
C ALA A 14 16.07 0.24 -12.07
N ASP A 15 15.37 0.73 -13.10
CA ASP A 15 15.78 0.55 -14.50
C ASP A 15 16.68 1.69 -15.02
N ASP A 16 16.79 2.79 -14.26
CA ASP A 16 17.61 3.94 -14.64
C ASP A 16 19.09 3.70 -14.21
N HIS A 17 19.77 2.77 -14.86
CA HIS A 17 21.22 2.72 -14.82
C HIS A 17 21.75 3.83 -15.74
N ASP A 18 22.39 4.85 -15.17
CA ASP A 18 23.09 5.86 -15.95
C ASP A 18 24.28 5.17 -16.67
N GLY A 19 24.04 4.60 -17.86
CA GLY A 19 25.03 4.28 -18.90
C GLY A 19 26.17 3.29 -18.60
N GLY A 20 26.28 2.72 -17.39
CA GLY A 20 27.35 1.78 -17.04
C GLY A 20 26.97 0.32 -17.31
N SER A 21 27.57 -0.31 -18.32
CA SER A 21 27.52 -1.76 -18.53
C SER A 21 27.89 -2.54 -17.27
N GLY A 22 26.99 -3.38 -16.79
CA GLY A 22 27.29 -4.36 -15.75
C GLY A 22 26.01 -4.88 -15.11
N GLY A 23 25.78 -6.19 -15.26
CA GLY A 23 24.61 -6.89 -14.76
C GLY A 23 24.46 -6.86 -13.24
N ASP A 24 23.37 -7.47 -12.81
CA ASP A 24 22.85 -7.62 -11.46
C ASP A 24 21.92 -6.49 -10.99
N HIS A 25 20.83 -6.91 -10.34
CA HIS A 25 19.70 -6.08 -9.88
C HIS A 25 20.14 -5.13 -8.74
N GLN A 26 21.03 -4.19 -9.03
CA GLN A 26 21.56 -3.26 -8.05
C GLN A 26 20.46 -2.25 -7.72
N ARG A 27 19.88 -2.38 -6.51
CA ARG A 27 19.11 -1.31 -5.89
C ARG A 27 19.93 -0.01 -5.98
N ARG A 28 19.39 1.06 -6.56
CA ARG A 28 19.98 2.40 -6.41
C ARG A 28 20.15 2.67 -4.92
N ASN A 29 21.34 3.12 -4.54
CA ASN A 29 21.59 3.64 -3.20
C ASN A 29 20.74 4.91 -2.97
N LEU A 30 20.52 5.27 -1.71
CA LEU A 30 19.69 6.42 -1.33
C LEU A 30 20.14 7.72 -2.04
N HIS A 31 21.45 7.88 -2.25
CA HIS A 31 22.03 9.05 -2.91
C HIS A 31 21.53 9.21 -4.35
N GLY A 32 21.62 8.18 -5.19
CA GLY A 32 21.14 8.26 -6.57
C GLY A 32 19.63 8.48 -6.69
N VAL A 33 18.84 8.02 -5.71
CA VAL A 33 17.40 8.33 -5.65
C VAL A 33 17.16 9.80 -5.32
N ILE A 34 17.90 10.36 -4.36
CA ILE A 34 17.80 11.78 -3.99
C ILE A 34 18.18 12.65 -5.20
N GLU A 35 19.30 12.37 -5.85
CA GLU A 35 19.75 13.10 -7.04
C GLU A 35 18.70 13.09 -8.16
N ALA A 36 18.13 11.92 -8.48
CA ALA A 36 17.07 11.81 -9.47
C ALA A 36 15.84 12.64 -9.09
N ILE A 37 15.43 12.62 -7.81
CA ILE A 37 14.29 13.42 -7.33
C ILE A 37 14.57 14.92 -7.45
N LEU A 38 15.78 15.36 -7.06
CA LEU A 38 16.23 16.75 -7.13
C LEU A 38 16.33 17.24 -8.59
N ALA A 39 16.80 16.38 -9.49
CA ALA A 39 16.78 16.58 -10.94
C ALA A 39 15.35 16.52 -11.55
N ASN A 40 14.32 16.40 -10.71
CA ASN A 40 12.91 16.26 -11.10
C ASN A 40 12.62 15.06 -12.01
N ARG A 41 13.51 14.05 -12.04
CA ARG A 41 13.24 12.75 -12.65
C ARG A 41 12.18 12.02 -11.81
N ARG A 42 11.28 11.29 -12.47
CA ARG A 42 10.25 10.46 -11.85
C ARG A 42 10.18 9.14 -12.63
N PRO A 43 9.81 8.03 -11.99
CA PRO A 43 9.64 6.77 -12.70
C PRO A 43 8.57 6.90 -13.80
N PRO A 44 8.74 6.21 -14.95
CA PRO A 44 7.78 6.26 -16.04
C PRO A 44 6.44 5.67 -15.60
N ILE A 45 5.34 6.37 -15.90
CA ILE A 45 3.99 5.84 -15.68
C ILE A 45 3.63 4.98 -16.90
N PRO A 46 3.30 3.69 -16.72
CA PRO A 46 2.91 2.81 -17.82
C PRO A 46 1.70 3.32 -18.61
N SER A 47 1.60 3.00 -19.90
CA SER A 47 0.52 3.46 -20.77
C SER A 47 -0.83 2.77 -20.49
N ASP A 48 -0.82 1.61 -19.85
CA ASP A 48 -1.99 0.89 -19.33
C ASP A 48 -2.48 1.45 -17.99
N CYS A 49 -1.78 2.44 -17.42
CA CYS A 49 -2.24 3.13 -16.22
C CYS A 49 -3.52 3.92 -16.51
N PRO A 50 -4.59 3.73 -15.72
CA PRO A 50 -5.81 4.49 -15.92
C PRO A 50 -5.58 6.01 -15.82
N PRO A 51 -6.25 6.84 -16.67
CA PRO A 51 -5.93 8.25 -16.82
C PRO A 51 -5.98 9.05 -15.51
N ASP A 52 -7.00 8.79 -14.67
CA ASP A 52 -7.18 9.49 -13.41
C ASP A 52 -6.10 9.12 -12.38
N LEU A 53 -5.58 7.89 -12.44
CA LEU A 53 -4.51 7.42 -11.55
C LEU A 53 -3.22 8.08 -11.96
N ALA A 54 -2.96 8.13 -13.27
CA ALA A 54 -1.81 8.82 -13.83
C ALA A 54 -1.84 10.30 -13.45
N ALA A 55 -3.01 10.95 -13.52
CA ALA A 55 -3.20 12.34 -13.10
C ALA A 55 -2.92 12.51 -11.60
N LEU A 56 -3.46 11.63 -10.74
CA LEU A 56 -3.21 11.65 -9.30
C LEU A 56 -1.73 11.45 -8.97
N ILE A 57 -1.08 10.45 -9.56
CA ILE A 57 0.35 10.16 -9.40
C ILE A 57 1.17 11.42 -9.77
N LYS A 58 0.87 12.04 -10.92
CA LYS A 58 1.53 13.28 -11.36
C LYS A 58 1.31 14.43 -10.38
N LYS A 59 0.09 14.60 -9.85
CA LYS A 59 -0.25 15.65 -8.87
C LYS A 59 0.51 15.45 -7.55
N CYS A 60 0.61 14.21 -7.08
CA CYS A 60 1.43 13.83 -5.91
C CYS A 60 2.94 14.05 -6.13
N TRP A 61 3.39 14.04 -7.39
CA TRP A 61 4.80 14.22 -7.76
C TRP A 61 5.18 15.66 -8.14
N HIS A 62 4.28 16.63 -7.91
CA HIS A 62 4.50 18.03 -8.26
C HIS A 62 5.84 18.56 -7.68
N ARG A 63 6.59 19.32 -8.51
CA ARG A 63 7.92 19.87 -8.16
C ARG A 63 7.87 20.72 -6.91
N ASN A 64 6.94 21.68 -6.88
CA ASN A 64 6.62 22.45 -5.69
C ASN A 64 5.86 21.56 -4.68
N PRO A 65 6.39 21.30 -3.47
CA PRO A 65 5.72 20.51 -2.44
C PRO A 65 4.37 21.09 -2.00
N ALA A 66 4.21 22.42 -1.98
CA ALA A 66 2.98 23.08 -1.58
C ALA A 66 1.80 22.86 -2.54
N LYS A 67 2.07 22.41 -3.78
CA LYS A 67 1.05 22.06 -4.77
C LYS A 67 0.66 20.58 -4.73
N ARG A 68 1.32 19.78 -3.89
CA ARG A 68 0.96 18.37 -3.71
C ARG A 68 -0.34 18.32 -2.90
N PRO A 69 -1.28 17.43 -3.25
CA PRO A 69 -2.49 17.26 -2.47
C PRO A 69 -2.15 16.74 -1.07
N ASP A 70 -2.90 17.18 -0.08
CA ASP A 70 -2.91 16.53 1.23
C ASP A 70 -3.61 15.16 1.16
N MET A 71 -3.58 14.41 2.25
CA MET A 71 -4.15 13.07 2.28
C MET A 71 -5.66 13.08 2.00
N THR A 72 -6.39 14.08 2.50
CA THR A 72 -7.83 14.25 2.27
C THR A 72 -8.13 14.43 0.79
N ALA A 73 -7.40 15.31 0.11
CA ALA A 73 -7.53 15.53 -1.33
C ALA A 73 -7.09 14.29 -2.14
N VAL A 74 -6.08 13.55 -1.69
CA VAL A 74 -5.67 12.27 -2.32
C VAL A 74 -6.81 11.26 -2.23
N ILE A 75 -7.40 11.06 -1.05
CA ILE A 75 -8.52 10.13 -0.85
C ILE A 75 -9.71 10.54 -1.72
N SER A 76 -10.07 11.82 -1.72
CA SER A 76 -11.14 12.34 -2.57
C SER A 76 -10.87 12.07 -4.05
N LEU A 77 -9.68 12.42 -4.57
CA LEU A 77 -9.35 12.19 -5.98
C LEU A 77 -9.34 10.70 -6.33
N PHE A 78 -8.85 9.87 -5.42
CA PHE A 78 -8.79 8.42 -5.59
C PHE A 78 -10.19 7.81 -5.61
N TRP A 79 -11.11 8.28 -4.76
CA TRP A 79 -12.51 7.83 -4.72
C TRP A 79 -13.30 8.25 -5.97
N HIS A 80 -13.12 9.48 -6.43
CA HIS A 80 -13.84 9.99 -7.61
C HIS A 80 -13.31 9.45 -8.93
N SER A 81 -12.10 8.88 -8.95
CA SER A 81 -11.47 8.38 -10.18
C SER A 81 -12.12 7.11 -10.73
N GLY A 82 -12.95 6.41 -9.95
CA GLY A 82 -13.58 5.14 -10.35
C GLY A 82 -12.59 3.99 -10.61
N LEU A 83 -11.30 4.23 -10.39
CA LEU A 83 -10.20 3.28 -10.62
C LEU A 83 -10.12 2.18 -9.58
N VAL A 84 -10.87 2.39 -8.51
CA VAL A 84 -11.12 1.42 -7.49
C VAL A 84 -12.63 1.29 -7.49
N GLU A 85 -13.16 0.30 -8.21
CA GLU A 85 -14.18 -0.52 -7.57
C GLU A 85 -13.49 -1.16 -6.36
N TRP A 86 -13.34 -0.41 -5.27
CA TRP A 86 -12.99 -1.04 -4.01
C TRP A 86 -14.18 -1.92 -3.75
N PRO A 87 -14.03 -3.24 -3.67
CA PRO A 87 -15.16 -4.10 -3.45
C PRO A 87 -15.55 -3.97 -1.97
N LEU A 88 -16.12 -2.82 -1.61
CA LEU A 88 -16.92 -2.66 -0.42
C LEU A 88 -18.11 -3.65 -0.46
N HIS A 89 -18.45 -4.16 -1.65
CA HIS A 89 -19.64 -4.98 -1.86
C HIS A 89 -19.42 -6.27 -2.67
N ARG A 90 -18.18 -6.71 -2.93
CA ARG A 90 -17.94 -8.00 -3.58
C ARG A 90 -16.88 -8.81 -2.86
N THR A 91 -17.32 -9.83 -2.14
CA THR A 91 -16.51 -10.89 -1.53
C THR A 91 -15.38 -11.31 -2.48
N TYR A 92 -14.14 -10.95 -2.17
CA TYR A 92 -13.00 -11.64 -2.78
C TYR A 92 -13.03 -13.08 -2.25
N PRO A 93 -13.04 -14.11 -3.10
CA PRO A 93 -13.07 -15.50 -2.62
C PRO A 93 -11.86 -15.88 -1.73
N ALA A 94 -10.79 -15.07 -1.77
CA ALA A 94 -9.60 -15.22 -0.93
C ALA A 94 -9.60 -14.36 0.36
N GLN A 95 -10.63 -13.54 0.62
CA GLN A 95 -10.80 -12.84 1.93
C GLN A 95 -11.17 -13.81 3.05
N LEU A 96 -12.02 -14.81 2.76
CA LEU A 96 -12.51 -15.75 3.77
C LEU A 96 -11.39 -16.51 4.51
N PRO A 97 -10.35 -17.04 3.84
CA PRO A 97 -9.21 -17.66 4.52
C PRO A 97 -8.48 -16.71 5.49
N VAL A 98 -8.14 -15.49 5.05
CA VAL A 98 -7.44 -14.51 5.89
C VAL A 98 -8.35 -14.05 7.04
N GLN A 99 -9.61 -13.76 6.77
CA GLN A 99 -10.57 -13.29 7.76
C GLN A 99 -10.89 -14.34 8.82
N ARG A 100 -11.02 -15.62 8.43
CA ARG A 100 -11.13 -16.73 9.40
C ARG A 100 -9.88 -16.89 10.23
N GLN A 101 -8.69 -16.67 9.66
CA GLN A 101 -7.44 -16.73 10.42
C GLN A 101 -7.30 -15.57 11.38
N LEU A 102 -7.72 -14.36 11.02
CA LEU A 102 -7.79 -13.21 11.93
C LEU A 102 -8.71 -13.50 13.12
N GLN A 103 -9.91 -14.04 12.85
CA GLN A 103 -10.85 -14.43 13.92
C GLN A 103 -10.27 -15.51 14.84
N ARG A 104 -9.60 -16.52 14.27
CA ARG A 104 -8.95 -17.58 15.03
C ARG A 104 -7.77 -17.05 15.85
N ALA A 105 -6.96 -16.16 15.30
CA ALA A 105 -5.82 -15.57 15.97
C ALA A 105 -6.27 -14.74 17.18
N ALA A 106 -7.28 -13.90 17.01
CA ALA A 106 -7.82 -13.06 18.07
C ALA A 106 -8.57 -13.84 19.18
N ALA A 107 -8.99 -15.08 18.90
CA ALA A 107 -9.67 -15.94 19.88
C ALA A 107 -8.70 -16.72 20.78
N ARG A 108 -7.39 -16.63 20.54
CA ARG A 108 -6.37 -17.33 21.32
C ARG A 108 -6.11 -16.64 22.66
N PRO A 109 -5.91 -17.38 23.76
CA PRO A 109 -5.55 -16.79 25.06
C PRO A 109 -4.27 -15.94 25.02
N GLU A 110 -3.31 -16.33 24.17
CA GLU A 110 -2.03 -15.65 23.95
C GLU A 110 -2.07 -14.56 22.88
N ALA A 111 -3.26 -14.19 22.40
CA ALA A 111 -3.40 -13.17 21.37
C ALA A 111 -2.84 -11.83 21.86
N VAL A 112 -2.07 -11.18 20.99
CA VAL A 112 -1.51 -9.83 21.25
C VAL A 112 -2.49 -8.73 20.83
N VAL A 113 -3.46 -9.08 19.98
CA VAL A 113 -4.50 -8.18 19.48
C VAL A 113 -5.88 -8.80 19.59
N ASP A 114 -6.91 -7.95 19.72
CA ASP A 114 -8.32 -8.37 19.69
C ASP A 114 -8.86 -8.55 18.25
N GLN A 115 -10.16 -8.87 18.14
CA GLN A 115 -10.84 -9.06 16.84
C GLN A 115 -10.92 -7.79 15.98
N ARG A 116 -10.65 -6.61 16.57
CA ARG A 116 -10.60 -5.29 15.91
C ARG A 116 -9.16 -4.80 15.71
N LEU A 117 -8.18 -5.71 15.86
CA LEU A 117 -6.74 -5.45 15.74
C LEU A 117 -6.17 -4.53 16.82
N ASN A 118 -6.90 -4.23 17.89
CA ASN A 118 -6.38 -3.43 19.00
C ASN A 118 -5.35 -4.21 19.79
N VAL A 119 -4.24 -3.58 20.16
CA VAL A 119 -3.25 -4.18 21.06
C VAL A 119 -3.85 -4.33 22.45
N ILE A 120 -3.86 -5.55 22.97
CA ILE A 120 -4.45 -5.85 24.27
C ILE A 120 -3.69 -5.08 25.36
N GLY A 121 -4.43 -4.37 26.23
CA GLY A 121 -3.85 -3.57 27.31
C GLY A 121 -3.32 -2.19 26.88
N VAL A 122 -3.41 -1.82 25.60
CA VAL A 122 -2.96 -0.51 25.10
C VAL A 122 -4.13 0.23 24.45
N ARG A 123 -4.24 1.54 24.72
CA ARG A 123 -5.26 2.39 24.10
C ARG A 123 -4.74 2.98 22.79
N ASN A 124 -5.64 3.13 21.80
CA ASN A 124 -5.39 3.80 20.53
C ASN A 124 -4.22 3.23 19.71
N LEU A 125 -3.93 1.94 19.84
CA LEU A 125 -2.89 1.26 19.08
C LEU A 125 -3.46 0.00 18.42
N LYS A 126 -3.27 -0.11 17.09
CA LYS A 126 -3.65 -1.30 16.31
C LYS A 126 -2.44 -1.85 15.54
N ILE A 127 -2.39 -3.16 15.33
CA ILE A 127 -1.39 -3.83 14.48
C ILE A 127 -2.08 -4.41 13.26
N ALA A 128 -1.58 -4.10 12.06
CA ALA A 128 -2.24 -4.43 10.79
C ALA A 128 -1.26 -4.93 9.72
N ASP A 129 -0.40 -5.87 10.08
CA ASP A 129 0.51 -6.57 9.16
C ASP A 129 0.29 -8.09 9.25
N ALA A 130 1.14 -8.89 8.59
CA ALA A 130 0.97 -10.35 8.60
C ALA A 130 1.19 -11.02 9.97
N SER A 131 1.77 -10.33 10.96
CA SER A 131 2.05 -10.88 12.30
C SER A 131 0.80 -11.18 13.12
N VAL A 132 -0.35 -10.60 12.76
CA VAL A 132 -1.62 -10.87 13.45
C VAL A 132 -2.28 -12.18 13.01
N LEU A 133 -1.67 -12.91 12.07
CA LEU A 133 -2.19 -14.17 11.58
C LEU A 133 -1.69 -15.36 12.41
N ALA A 134 -2.61 -16.26 12.71
CA ALA A 134 -2.36 -17.49 13.46
C ALA A 134 -1.55 -18.55 12.70
N ALA A 135 -1.53 -18.47 11.36
CA ALA A 135 -0.87 -19.40 10.45
C ALA A 135 -0.70 -18.75 9.08
N GLN A 136 0.26 -19.27 8.29
CA GLN A 136 0.46 -18.82 6.90
C GLN A 136 -0.80 -19.10 6.07
N VAL A 137 -1.22 -18.11 5.28
CA VAL A 137 -2.33 -18.22 4.34
C VAL A 137 -1.77 -18.34 2.94
N GLY A 138 -2.31 -19.25 2.13
CA GLY A 138 -1.94 -19.38 0.71
C GLY A 138 -2.36 -18.16 -0.10
N GLY A 139 -1.61 -17.83 -1.15
CA GLY A 139 -1.73 -16.57 -1.90
C GLY A 139 -0.72 -15.55 -1.36
N GLY A 140 0.23 -15.13 -2.19
CA GLY A 140 1.45 -14.44 -1.74
C GLY A 140 1.24 -13.23 -0.81
N ASN A 141 2.26 -12.90 -0.02
CA ASN A 141 2.22 -11.95 1.10
C ASN A 141 1.57 -10.59 0.78
N ALA A 142 1.68 -10.12 -0.47
CA ALA A 142 1.05 -8.88 -0.91
C ALA A 142 -0.49 -8.93 -0.84
N PHE A 143 -1.10 -10.08 -1.17
CA PHE A 143 -2.55 -10.25 -1.07
C PHE A 143 -3.00 -10.23 0.39
N THR A 144 -2.30 -10.98 1.23
CA THR A 144 -2.56 -11.06 2.68
C THR A 144 -2.45 -9.70 3.36
N ALA A 145 -1.39 -8.94 3.06
CA ALA A 145 -1.20 -7.59 3.58
C ALA A 145 -2.33 -6.64 3.15
N ASN A 146 -2.77 -6.73 1.90
CA ASN A 146 -3.87 -5.90 1.40
C ASN A 146 -5.19 -6.19 2.12
N VAL A 147 -5.51 -7.45 2.39
CA VAL A 147 -6.76 -7.83 3.11
C VAL A 147 -6.72 -7.36 4.57
N ILE A 148 -5.58 -7.52 5.24
CA ILE A 148 -5.41 -7.05 6.63
C ILE A 148 -5.50 -5.53 6.68
N GLY A 149 -4.81 -4.84 5.77
CA GLY A 149 -4.83 -3.38 5.66
C GLY A 149 -6.24 -2.82 5.37
N ALA A 150 -6.98 -3.47 4.45
CA ALA A 150 -8.37 -3.13 4.17
C ALA A 150 -9.23 -3.21 5.43
N ARG A 151 -9.09 -4.31 6.19
CA ARG A 151 -9.87 -4.53 7.41
C ARG A 151 -9.50 -3.54 8.52
N ALA A 152 -8.21 -3.22 8.64
CA ALA A 152 -7.75 -2.21 9.58
C ALA A 152 -8.32 -0.83 9.25
N ALA A 153 -8.41 -0.47 7.96
CA ALA A 153 -9.02 0.77 7.51
C ALA A 153 -10.50 0.86 7.93
N ASP A 154 -11.29 -0.20 7.75
CA ASP A 154 -12.68 -0.26 8.22
C ASP A 154 -12.78 0.01 9.73
N PHE A 155 -11.89 -0.60 10.52
CA PHE A 155 -11.91 -0.45 11.97
C PHE A 155 -11.51 0.95 12.42
N VAL A 156 -10.51 1.54 11.77
CA VAL A 156 -10.07 2.91 12.03
C VAL A 156 -11.18 3.89 11.69
N LEU A 157 -11.84 3.74 10.53
CA LEU A 157 -12.98 4.58 10.14
C LEU A 157 -14.15 4.47 11.11
N ALA A 158 -14.41 3.29 11.68
CA ALA A 158 -15.47 3.08 12.67
C ALA A 158 -15.12 3.59 14.09
N ASP A 159 -13.86 3.93 14.35
CA ASP A 159 -13.41 4.49 15.64
C ASP A 159 -13.41 6.04 15.64
N PHE A 160 -13.70 6.67 14.49
CA PHE A 160 -13.94 8.11 14.33
C PHE A 160 -15.44 8.42 14.21
#